data_AF-A0A292YBI1-F1
#
_entry.id   AF-A0A292YBI1-F1
#
_cell.length_a   1.000
_cell.length_b   1.000
_cell.length_c   1.000
_cell.angle_alpha   90.00
_cell.angle_beta   90.00
_cell.angle_gamma   90.00
#
_symmetry.space_group_name_H-M   'P 1'
#
loop_
_entity.id
_entity.type
_entity.pdbx_description
1 polymer ?
#
loop_
_entity_poly.entity_id
_entity_poly.type
_entity_poly.pdbx_seq_one_letter_code
_entity_poly.pdbx_strand_id
1 'polypeptide(L)'
;MNSLRYDLLRDEYVIIAPNRLHRPDMVYEIKTKYPKICPFCPGNENMSEKEILRFNEYGKWVLRVVPNKFRSLAIENPYYFKEYEAGAYGAHEVIIDTNRHIKFFEFEKKEFINLFKAIKLRYNDLKNDVKLKHFICFKNEGIKAGATQSHPHTQILALPIIPIFKIKEFDRYRAFFEENGKTIFKKYLEIEDLVIFENDEFTALLPKASKFAFEIRIINKKGIDFSEEKLAEVFEFLKIMPKIIGEFDFNIIFNFPPLGENGEWFNFNIEFIPRLFGIAGGEFGGIYTNVVAPEMAKKAFDDFGN
;
A
#
# COMPACT_ATOMS: atom_id res chain seq x y z
N MET A 1 28.19 0.00 -9.14
CA MET A 1 28.54 -1.43 -9.01
C MET A 1 27.27 -2.21 -8.69
N ASN A 2 27.11 -3.42 -9.21
CA ASN A 2 25.95 -4.24 -8.89
C ASN A 2 26.12 -4.86 -7.49
N SER A 3 25.03 -5.07 -6.76
CA SER A 3 25.07 -5.74 -5.45
C SER A 3 23.82 -6.60 -5.24
N LEU A 4 23.96 -7.67 -4.47
CA LEU A 4 22.85 -8.41 -3.89
C LEU A 4 22.63 -7.89 -2.48
N ARG A 5 21.41 -7.45 -2.18
CA ARG A 5 21.05 -6.89 -0.88
C ARG A 5 19.88 -7.66 -0.31
N TYR A 6 19.91 -7.87 1.00
CA TYR A 6 18.91 -8.67 1.71
C TYR A 6 17.92 -7.76 2.44
N ASP A 7 16.62 -8.01 2.27
CA ASP A 7 15.54 -7.32 2.99
C ASP A 7 15.15 -8.12 4.24
N LEU A 8 15.47 -7.57 5.41
CA LEU A 8 15.18 -8.19 6.70
C LEU A 8 13.68 -8.40 6.96
N LEU A 9 12.80 -7.57 6.38
CA LEU A 9 11.36 -7.76 6.60
C LEU A 9 10.77 -8.80 5.65
N ARG A 10 11.21 -8.82 4.39
CA ARG A 10 10.64 -9.73 3.38
C ARG A 10 11.31 -11.10 3.31
N ASP A 11 12.48 -11.25 3.92
CA ASP A 11 13.30 -12.48 3.83
C ASP A 11 13.77 -12.81 2.41
N GLU A 12 14.14 -11.79 1.65
CA GLU A 12 14.45 -11.94 0.23
C GLU A 12 15.69 -11.15 -0.17
N TYR A 13 16.35 -11.61 -1.23
CA TYR A 13 17.44 -10.89 -1.87
C TYR A 13 16.94 -10.10 -3.10
N VAL A 14 17.48 -8.90 -3.27
CA VAL A 14 17.22 -8.03 -4.41
C VAL A 14 18.55 -7.68 -5.09
N ILE A 15 18.54 -7.70 -6.43
CA ILE A 15 19.66 -7.25 -7.24
C ILE A 15 19.55 -5.74 -7.42
N ILE A 16 20.53 -4.99 -6.93
CA ILE A 16 20.69 -3.57 -7.24
C ILE A 16 21.68 -3.44 -8.39
N ALA A 17 21.24 -2.97 -9.56
CA ALA A 17 22.02 -2.93 -10.78
C ALA A 17 21.94 -1.58 -11.53
N PRO A 18 22.58 -0.51 -11.02
CA PRO A 18 22.47 0.84 -11.60
C PRO A 18 22.95 0.94 -13.06
N ASN A 19 23.92 0.11 -13.45
CA ASN A 19 24.43 0.10 -14.83
C ASN A 19 23.36 -0.31 -15.86
N ARG A 20 22.25 -0.93 -15.44
CA ARG A 20 21.12 -1.29 -16.32
C ARG A 20 20.22 -0.10 -16.65
N LEU A 21 20.37 1.04 -15.98
CA LEU A 21 19.60 2.26 -16.26
C LEU A 21 19.82 2.79 -17.68
N HIS A 22 20.97 2.50 -18.29
CA HIS A 22 21.29 2.91 -19.67
C HIS A 22 20.68 2.02 -20.76
N ARG A 23 19.91 0.99 -20.37
CA ARG A 23 19.23 0.13 -21.35
C ARG A 23 18.06 0.92 -21.97
N PRO A 24 17.79 0.81 -23.28
CA PRO A 24 16.64 1.46 -23.88
C PRO A 24 15.34 1.07 -23.15
N ASP A 25 14.58 2.05 -22.67
CA ASP A 25 13.28 1.81 -22.08
C ASP A 25 12.34 1.25 -23.14
N MET A 26 11.82 0.04 -22.92
CA MET A 26 10.63 -0.41 -23.66
C MET A 26 9.40 0.23 -23.03
N VAL A 27 9.20 1.52 -23.31
CA VAL A 27 7.96 2.21 -22.94
C VAL A 27 6.87 1.73 -23.89
N TYR A 28 6.03 0.84 -23.40
CA TYR A 28 4.75 0.58 -24.07
C TYR A 28 3.78 1.71 -23.69
N GLU A 29 3.38 2.52 -24.66
CA GLU A 29 2.24 3.43 -24.49
C GLU A 29 0.97 2.60 -24.31
N ILE A 30 0.53 2.41 -23.07
CA ILE A 30 -0.78 1.83 -22.81
C ILE A 30 -1.83 2.94 -22.99
N LYS A 31 -2.35 3.07 -24.21
CA LYS A 31 -3.50 3.95 -24.48
C LYS A 31 -4.77 3.30 -23.96
N THR A 32 -5.20 3.66 -22.76
CA THR A 32 -6.57 3.37 -22.29
C THR A 32 -7.32 4.66 -22.06
N LYS A 33 -8.61 4.66 -22.40
CA LYS A 33 -9.52 5.77 -22.14
C LYS A 33 -10.31 5.44 -20.88
N TYR A 34 -10.18 6.25 -19.84
CA TYR A 34 -11.11 6.22 -18.72
C TYR A 34 -12.54 6.48 -19.22
N PRO A 35 -13.56 5.91 -18.56
CA PRO A 35 -14.94 6.18 -18.90
C PRO A 35 -15.23 7.69 -18.79
N LYS A 36 -16.03 8.22 -19.73
CA LYS A 36 -16.40 9.65 -19.75
C LYS A 36 -17.20 10.07 -18.51
N ILE A 37 -17.99 9.15 -17.96
CA ILE A 37 -18.79 9.37 -16.74
C ILE A 37 -18.13 8.58 -15.62
N CYS A 38 -17.74 9.28 -14.56
CA CYS A 38 -17.17 8.65 -13.38
C CYS A 38 -18.28 8.29 -12.37
N PRO A 39 -18.44 7.01 -11.99
CA PRO A 39 -19.44 6.59 -11.00
C PRO A 39 -19.10 7.04 -9.57
N PHE A 40 -17.88 7.55 -9.34
CA PHE A 40 -17.42 7.98 -8.03
C PHE A 40 -17.58 9.49 -7.80
N CYS A 41 -17.89 10.27 -8.84
CA CYS A 41 -18.19 11.69 -8.70
C CYS A 41 -19.51 11.93 -7.94
N PRO A 42 -19.63 13.06 -7.21
CA PRO A 42 -20.87 13.49 -6.61
C PRO A 42 -22.02 13.58 -7.61
N GLY A 43 -23.21 13.13 -7.21
CA GLY A 43 -24.41 13.05 -8.06
C GLY A 43 -24.57 11.72 -8.81
N ASN A 44 -23.55 10.86 -8.81
CA ASN A 44 -23.56 9.53 -9.44
C ASN A 44 -23.62 8.39 -8.42
N GLU A 45 -24.07 8.65 -7.19
CA GLU A 45 -24.06 7.68 -6.09
C GLU A 45 -24.92 6.44 -6.39
N ASN A 46 -25.95 6.58 -7.23
CA ASN A 46 -26.78 5.47 -7.73
C ASN A 46 -26.02 4.51 -8.68
N MET A 47 -24.82 4.87 -9.15
CA MET A 47 -23.98 4.01 -9.97
C MET A 47 -23.09 3.07 -9.12
N SER A 48 -22.95 3.37 -7.82
CA SER A 48 -22.25 2.56 -6.82
C SER A 48 -23.19 1.68 -6.00
N GLU A 49 -22.64 0.65 -5.36
CA GLU A 49 -23.36 -0.17 -4.37
C GLU A 49 -23.73 0.65 -3.12
N LYS A 50 -24.61 0.10 -2.28
CA LYS A 50 -25.03 0.74 -1.02
C LYS A 50 -23.82 1.01 -0.12
N GLU A 51 -23.75 2.23 0.42
CA GLU A 51 -22.67 2.68 1.29
C GLU A 51 -22.59 1.85 2.59
N ILE A 52 -21.38 1.40 2.91
CA ILE A 52 -21.00 0.77 4.19
C ILE A 52 -20.62 1.86 5.19
N LEU A 53 -19.87 2.87 4.73
CA LEU A 53 -19.40 3.99 5.55
C LEU A 53 -19.46 5.27 4.72
N ARG A 54 -19.80 6.38 5.38
CA ARG A 54 -19.83 7.71 4.76
C ARG A 54 -19.35 8.77 5.74
N PHE A 55 -18.43 9.61 5.30
CA PHE A 55 -18.07 10.83 6.00
C PHE A 55 -18.74 12.02 5.34
N ASN A 56 -19.28 12.92 6.15
CA ASN A 56 -19.97 14.12 5.68
C ASN A 56 -19.32 15.38 6.26
N GLU A 57 -19.34 16.44 5.47
CA GLU A 57 -18.93 17.77 5.86
C GLU A 57 -19.84 18.81 5.17
N TYR A 58 -20.37 19.76 5.94
CA TYR A 58 -21.32 20.78 5.45
C TYR A 58 -22.46 20.22 4.58
N GLY A 59 -23.01 19.07 4.97
CA GLY A 59 -24.11 18.41 4.27
C GLY A 59 -23.74 17.67 2.97
N LYS A 60 -22.46 17.63 2.59
CA LYS A 60 -21.95 16.87 1.45
C LYS A 60 -21.10 15.71 1.93
N TRP A 61 -21.10 14.59 1.20
CA TRP A 61 -20.14 13.53 1.52
C TRP A 61 -18.74 13.97 1.08
N VAL A 62 -17.73 13.57 1.83
CA VAL A 62 -16.31 13.82 1.53
C VAL A 62 -15.51 12.55 1.32
N LEU A 63 -16.00 11.40 1.83
CA LEU A 63 -15.45 10.08 1.57
C LEU A 63 -16.58 9.06 1.71
N ARG A 64 -16.53 7.99 0.91
CA ARG A 64 -17.49 6.88 0.99
C ARG A 64 -16.77 5.54 0.90
N VAL A 65 -17.31 4.53 1.57
CA VAL A 65 -16.92 3.14 1.40
C VAL A 65 -18.13 2.37 0.90
N VAL A 66 -17.96 1.63 -0.19
CA VAL A 66 -18.99 0.83 -0.84
C VAL A 66 -18.45 -0.57 -1.14
N PRO A 67 -19.28 -1.62 -1.21
CA PRO A 67 -18.87 -2.88 -1.81
C PRO A 67 -18.37 -2.63 -3.24
N ASN A 68 -17.34 -3.36 -3.66
CA ASN A 68 -16.95 -3.34 -5.06
C ASN A 68 -18.08 -3.95 -5.90
N LYS A 69 -18.55 -3.23 -6.92
CA LYS A 69 -19.61 -3.69 -7.84
C LYS A 69 -19.22 -4.97 -8.58
N PHE A 70 -17.92 -5.14 -8.87
CA PHE A 70 -17.34 -6.31 -9.51
C PHE A 70 -16.51 -7.13 -8.50
N ARG A 71 -17.03 -7.26 -7.27
CA ARG A 71 -16.34 -7.95 -6.17
C ARG A 71 -16.00 -9.41 -6.50
N SER A 72 -14.73 -9.76 -6.30
CA SER A 72 -14.24 -11.15 -6.32
C SER A 72 -14.66 -11.97 -5.09
N LEU A 73 -15.04 -11.32 -3.98
CA LEU A 73 -15.39 -11.94 -2.70
C LEU A 73 -16.59 -11.23 -2.10
N ALA A 74 -17.46 -11.97 -1.41
CA ALA A 74 -18.65 -11.40 -0.77
C ALA A 74 -18.97 -12.14 0.53
N ILE A 75 -19.47 -11.42 1.54
CA ILE A 75 -19.81 -12.02 2.85
C ILE A 75 -21.04 -12.93 2.76
N GLU A 76 -21.84 -12.76 1.70
CA GLU A 76 -23.00 -13.58 1.40
C GLU A 76 -22.64 -14.92 0.73
N ASN A 77 -21.41 -15.05 0.22
CA ASN A 77 -20.96 -16.28 -0.42
C ASN A 77 -20.80 -17.41 0.61
N PRO A 78 -20.87 -18.69 0.20
CA PRO A 78 -20.63 -19.80 1.11
C PRO A 78 -19.21 -19.76 1.70
N TYR A 79 -19.06 -20.18 2.95
CA TYR A 79 -17.77 -20.37 3.63
C TYR A 79 -17.48 -21.86 3.78
N TYR A 80 -16.53 -22.38 3.01
CA TYR A 80 -16.08 -23.77 3.09
C TYR A 80 -14.70 -23.93 2.43
N PHE A 81 -14.02 -25.03 2.77
CA PHE A 81 -12.75 -25.43 2.15
C PHE A 81 -12.84 -26.89 1.72
N LYS A 82 -12.46 -27.18 0.48
CA LYS A 82 -12.29 -28.52 -0.10
C LYS A 82 -10.92 -28.57 -0.78
N GLU A 83 -10.54 -29.74 -1.29
CA GLU A 83 -9.22 -30.01 -1.86
C GLU A 83 -8.83 -29.08 -3.03
N TYR A 84 -9.78 -28.76 -3.92
CA TYR A 84 -9.54 -27.95 -5.12
C TYR A 84 -10.34 -26.64 -5.16
N GLU A 85 -11.18 -26.38 -4.16
CA GLU A 85 -12.07 -25.23 -4.16
C GLU A 85 -12.30 -24.72 -2.73
N ALA A 86 -12.47 -23.41 -2.60
CA ALA A 86 -12.96 -22.78 -1.39
C ALA A 86 -14.12 -21.86 -1.74
N GLY A 87 -15.03 -21.68 -0.81
CA GLY A 87 -16.08 -20.68 -0.95
C GLY A 87 -15.48 -19.28 -1.06
N ALA A 88 -15.96 -18.47 -2.00
CA ALA A 88 -15.51 -17.08 -2.22
C ALA A 88 -16.03 -16.10 -1.15
N TYR A 89 -16.08 -16.55 0.11
CA TYR A 89 -16.40 -15.76 1.27
C TYR A 89 -15.32 -14.70 1.50
N GLY A 90 -15.71 -13.46 1.75
CA GLY A 90 -14.77 -12.39 2.05
C GLY A 90 -15.39 -11.01 1.84
N ALA A 91 -14.61 -9.96 2.06
CA ALA A 91 -15.02 -8.59 1.71
C ALA A 91 -14.17 -8.08 0.56
N HIS A 92 -14.81 -7.42 -0.41
CA HIS A 92 -14.13 -6.62 -1.42
C HIS A 92 -14.82 -5.26 -1.48
N GLU A 93 -14.15 -4.24 -0.96
CA GLU A 93 -14.69 -2.90 -0.77
C GLU A 93 -13.85 -1.86 -1.52
N VAL A 94 -14.48 -0.76 -1.89
CA VAL A 94 -13.86 0.41 -2.49
C VAL A 94 -14.09 1.59 -1.55
N ILE A 95 -12.99 2.20 -1.11
CA ILE A 95 -12.99 3.53 -0.52
C ILE A 95 -12.88 4.52 -1.67
N ILE A 96 -13.93 5.31 -1.86
CA ILE A 96 -13.91 6.50 -2.72
C ILE A 96 -13.26 7.60 -1.89
N ASP A 97 -11.96 7.81 -2.13
CA ASP A 97 -11.05 8.53 -1.23
C ASP A 97 -11.50 9.99 -0.97
N THR A 98 -12.09 10.64 -1.98
CA THR A 98 -12.59 12.02 -1.93
C THR A 98 -13.80 12.21 -2.84
N ASN A 99 -14.57 13.27 -2.61
CA ASN A 99 -15.62 13.75 -3.51
C ASN A 99 -15.10 14.58 -4.71
N ARG A 100 -13.80 14.83 -4.76
CA ARG A 100 -13.13 15.57 -5.84
C ARG A 100 -12.53 14.61 -6.87
N HIS A 101 -12.71 14.90 -8.16
CA HIS A 101 -12.08 14.14 -9.24
C HIS A 101 -10.67 14.71 -9.51
N ILE A 102 -9.72 14.36 -8.65
CA ILE A 102 -8.32 14.86 -8.64
C ILE A 102 -7.32 13.71 -8.55
N LYS A 103 -6.02 13.97 -8.77
CA LYS A 103 -4.95 12.98 -8.52
C LYS A 103 -4.64 12.87 -7.02
N PHE A 104 -4.07 11.74 -6.60
CA PHE A 104 -3.71 11.49 -5.20
C PHE A 104 -2.80 12.57 -4.56
N PHE A 105 -1.80 13.08 -5.30
CA PHE A 105 -0.89 14.10 -4.78
C PHE A 105 -1.52 15.51 -4.67
N GLU A 106 -2.74 15.70 -5.17
CA GLU A 106 -3.51 16.95 -5.05
C GLU A 106 -4.41 16.99 -3.80
N PHE A 107 -4.43 15.90 -3.01
CA PHE A 107 -5.22 15.81 -1.80
C PHE A 107 -4.83 16.88 -0.80
N GLU A 108 -5.77 17.38 -0.02
CA GLU A 108 -5.50 18.15 1.18
C GLU A 108 -5.19 17.22 2.35
N LYS A 109 -4.48 17.72 3.38
CA LYS A 109 -4.16 16.94 4.59
C LYS A 109 -5.38 16.25 5.20
N LYS A 110 -6.53 16.92 5.17
CA LYS A 110 -7.80 16.38 5.69
C LYS A 110 -8.32 15.18 4.88
N GLU A 111 -8.10 15.16 3.57
CA GLU A 111 -8.49 14.04 2.71
C GLU A 111 -7.64 12.80 3.05
N PHE A 112 -6.35 12.97 3.32
CA PHE A 112 -5.52 11.88 3.84
C PHE A 112 -5.98 11.39 5.22
N ILE A 113 -6.27 12.31 6.16
CA ILE A 113 -6.79 11.95 7.49
C ILE A 113 -8.08 11.12 7.35
N ASN A 114 -9.02 11.56 6.50
CA ASN A 114 -10.25 10.83 6.24
C ASN A 114 -9.99 9.44 5.65
N LEU A 115 -9.07 9.32 4.68
CA LEU A 115 -8.70 8.04 4.10
C LEU A 115 -8.16 7.08 5.17
N PHE A 116 -7.18 7.49 5.95
CA PHE A 116 -6.57 6.63 6.97
C PHE A 116 -7.55 6.25 8.08
N LYS A 117 -8.43 7.19 8.46
CA LYS A 117 -9.52 6.92 9.40
C LYS A 117 -10.49 5.89 8.84
N ALA A 118 -10.86 5.99 7.57
CA ALA A 118 -11.74 5.01 6.92
C ALA A 118 -11.09 3.62 6.87
N ILE A 119 -9.80 3.52 6.51
CA ILE A 119 -9.04 2.27 6.53
C ILE A 119 -9.05 1.65 7.94
N LYS A 120 -8.76 2.44 8.97
CA LYS A 120 -8.75 1.99 10.37
C LYS A 120 -10.13 1.48 10.82
N LEU A 121 -11.20 2.21 10.48
CA LEU A 121 -12.57 1.80 10.78
C LEU A 121 -12.96 0.50 10.08
N ARG A 122 -12.61 0.33 8.79
CA ARG A 122 -12.89 -0.89 8.05
C ARG A 122 -12.07 -2.08 8.56
N TYR A 123 -10.79 -1.89 8.88
CA TYR A 123 -9.96 -2.91 9.50
C TYR A 123 -10.57 -3.41 10.82
N ASN A 124 -10.96 -2.48 11.71
CA ASN A 124 -11.55 -2.82 13.00
C ASN A 124 -12.92 -3.49 12.89
N ASP A 125 -13.74 -3.09 11.91
CA ASP A 125 -15.03 -3.74 11.65
C ASP A 125 -14.84 -5.17 11.15
N LEU A 126 -14.04 -5.35 10.10
CA LEU A 126 -13.78 -6.65 9.47
C LEU A 126 -13.02 -7.61 10.38
N LYS A 127 -12.24 -7.10 11.35
CA LYS A 127 -11.60 -7.91 12.40
C LYS A 127 -12.61 -8.67 13.27
N ASN A 128 -13.86 -8.21 13.37
CA ASN A 128 -14.89 -8.88 14.18
C ASN A 128 -15.47 -10.13 13.51
N ASP A 129 -15.28 -10.32 12.22
CA ASP A 129 -15.65 -11.56 11.54
C ASP A 129 -14.53 -12.59 11.65
N VAL A 130 -14.74 -13.56 12.56
CA VAL A 130 -13.78 -14.63 12.87
C VAL A 130 -13.43 -15.54 11.69
N LYS A 131 -14.23 -15.54 10.61
CA LYS A 131 -13.93 -16.29 9.38
C LYS A 131 -12.85 -15.62 8.54
N LEU A 132 -12.70 -14.29 8.66
CA LEU A 132 -11.69 -13.52 7.96
C LEU A 132 -10.35 -13.65 8.70
N LYS A 133 -9.27 -13.83 7.94
CA LYS A 133 -7.91 -14.10 8.45
C LYS A 133 -6.88 -13.09 7.96
N HIS A 134 -7.09 -12.49 6.79
CA HIS A 134 -6.14 -11.53 6.24
C HIS A 134 -6.84 -10.31 5.67
N PHE A 135 -6.26 -9.14 5.91
CA PHE A 135 -6.73 -7.85 5.44
C PHE A 135 -5.67 -7.25 4.51
N ILE A 136 -6.05 -7.03 3.25
CA ILE A 136 -5.22 -6.38 2.24
C ILE A 136 -5.88 -5.05 1.91
N CYS A 137 -5.21 -3.95 2.23
CA CYS A 137 -5.65 -2.62 1.82
C CYS A 137 -4.61 -2.04 0.85
N PHE A 138 -5.06 -1.60 -0.31
CA PHE A 138 -4.16 -1.15 -1.37
C PHE A 138 -4.77 -0.07 -2.24
N LYS A 139 -3.90 0.77 -2.81
CA LYS A 139 -4.24 1.79 -3.79
C LYS A 139 -3.50 1.52 -5.09
N ASN A 140 -4.19 1.72 -6.21
CA ASN A 140 -3.61 1.77 -7.54
C ASN A 140 -3.85 3.17 -8.09
N GLU A 141 -2.79 3.92 -8.37
CA GLU A 141 -2.87 5.21 -9.05
C GLU A 141 -2.23 5.08 -10.44
N GLY A 142 -3.04 5.30 -11.48
CA GLY A 142 -2.58 5.23 -12.87
C GLY A 142 -2.58 3.83 -13.49
N ILE A 143 -2.45 3.80 -14.81
CA ILE A 143 -2.73 2.61 -15.64
C ILE A 143 -1.65 1.53 -15.45
N LYS A 144 -0.36 1.92 -15.37
CA LYS A 144 0.77 1.00 -15.13
C LYS A 144 0.71 0.35 -13.73
N ALA A 145 -0.05 0.94 -12.82
CA ALA A 145 -0.34 0.40 -11.50
C ALA A 145 -1.63 -0.44 -11.44
N GLY A 146 -2.36 -0.54 -12.56
CA GLY A 146 -3.61 -1.32 -12.66
C GLY A 146 -4.86 -0.56 -12.21
N ALA A 147 -4.85 0.77 -12.20
CA ALA A 147 -6.05 1.56 -11.93
C ALA A 147 -7.02 1.47 -13.12
N THR A 148 -8.27 1.10 -12.85
CA THR A 148 -9.34 1.07 -13.87
C THR A 148 -10.20 2.33 -13.87
N GLN A 149 -10.08 3.15 -12.83
CA GLN A 149 -10.77 4.43 -12.67
C GLN A 149 -9.78 5.52 -12.33
N SER A 150 -9.94 6.70 -12.94
CA SER A 150 -9.09 7.87 -12.67
C SER A 150 -9.47 8.61 -11.40
N HIS A 151 -10.70 8.44 -10.91
CA HIS A 151 -11.10 9.02 -9.64
C HIS A 151 -10.38 8.28 -8.51
N PRO A 152 -9.80 9.00 -7.56
CA PRO A 152 -8.92 8.42 -6.57
C PRO A 152 -9.73 7.51 -5.63
N HIS A 153 -9.31 6.25 -5.59
CA HIS A 153 -9.92 5.24 -4.74
C HIS A 153 -8.86 4.29 -4.18
N THR A 154 -9.19 3.71 -3.04
CA THR A 154 -8.43 2.67 -2.34
C THR A 154 -9.32 1.43 -2.24
N GLN A 155 -8.74 0.24 -2.28
CA GLN A 155 -9.46 -1.02 -2.24
C GLN A 155 -9.08 -1.82 -1.01
N ILE A 156 -10.05 -2.55 -0.48
CA ILE A 156 -9.89 -3.49 0.62
C ILE A 156 -10.31 -4.86 0.13
N LEU A 157 -9.48 -5.86 0.40
CA LEU A 157 -9.79 -7.28 0.31
C LEU A 157 -9.62 -7.91 1.69
N ALA A 158 -10.67 -8.49 2.24
CA ALA A 158 -10.59 -9.32 3.42
C ALA A 158 -10.84 -10.78 3.06
N LEU A 159 -9.86 -11.63 3.36
CA LEU A 159 -9.78 -13.01 2.92
C LEU A 159 -10.00 -13.98 4.07
N PRO A 160 -10.61 -15.16 3.81
CA PRO A 160 -10.76 -16.22 4.80
C PRO A 160 -9.47 -17.05 4.98
N ILE A 161 -8.41 -16.69 4.27
CA ILE A 161 -7.08 -17.31 4.30
C ILE A 161 -6.00 -16.25 4.42
N ILE A 162 -4.81 -16.67 4.85
CA ILE A 162 -3.59 -15.87 4.75
C ILE A 162 -2.76 -16.41 3.57
N PRO A 163 -2.31 -15.56 2.63
CA PRO A 163 -1.42 -16.00 1.56
C PRO A 163 -0.14 -16.65 2.10
N ILE A 164 0.35 -17.72 1.46
CA ILE A 164 1.44 -18.54 2.00
C ILE A 164 2.75 -17.75 2.25
N PHE A 165 3.07 -16.78 1.40
CA PHE A 165 4.24 -15.93 1.59
C PHE A 165 4.08 -14.99 2.81
N LYS A 166 2.85 -14.52 3.07
CA LYS A 166 2.53 -13.74 4.28
C LYS A 166 2.60 -14.59 5.54
N ILE A 167 2.21 -15.86 5.50
CA ILE A 167 2.37 -16.78 6.65
C ILE A 167 3.85 -16.83 7.06
N LYS A 168 4.76 -17.03 6.08
CA LYS A 168 6.21 -17.06 6.34
C LYS A 168 6.73 -15.76 6.95
N GLU A 169 6.33 -14.61 6.42
CA GLU A 169 6.67 -13.30 7.00
C GLU A 169 6.18 -13.19 8.45
N PHE A 170 4.91 -13.51 8.70
CA PHE A 170 4.33 -13.39 10.04
C PHE A 170 4.95 -14.36 11.06
N ASP A 171 5.20 -15.62 10.66
CA ASP A 171 5.89 -16.60 11.52
C ASP A 171 7.28 -16.10 11.91
N ARG A 172 8.01 -15.52 10.96
CA ARG A 172 9.30 -14.91 11.22
C ARG A 172 9.20 -13.74 12.20
N TYR A 173 8.21 -12.87 12.03
CA TYR A 173 8.04 -11.70 12.90
C TYR A 173 7.70 -12.11 14.33
N ARG A 174 6.85 -13.14 14.49
CA ARG A 174 6.55 -13.77 15.79
C ARG A 174 7.78 -14.37 16.44
N ALA A 175 8.49 -15.25 15.73
CA ALA A 175 9.69 -15.89 16.26
C ALA A 175 10.74 -14.87 16.70
N PHE A 176 10.96 -13.82 15.89
CA PHE A 176 11.87 -12.74 16.26
C PHE A 176 11.44 -12.02 17.54
N PHE A 177 10.15 -11.71 17.67
CA PHE A 177 9.60 -11.05 18.86
C PHE A 177 9.73 -11.91 20.12
N GLU A 178 9.42 -13.19 20.02
CA GLU A 178 9.55 -14.16 21.13
C GLU A 178 10.99 -14.30 21.61
N GLU A 179 11.96 -14.33 20.70
CA GLU A 179 13.39 -14.48 21.03
C GLU A 179 14.00 -13.17 21.57
N ASN A 180 13.60 -12.02 21.05
CA ASN A 180 14.30 -10.75 21.29
C ASN A 180 13.55 -9.77 22.22
N GLY A 181 12.28 -10.02 22.53
CA GLY A 181 11.42 -9.11 23.30
C GLY A 181 11.14 -7.76 22.61
N LYS A 182 11.47 -7.63 21.33
CA LYS A 182 11.24 -6.45 20.49
C LYS A 182 10.85 -6.86 19.07
N THR A 183 10.07 -6.03 18.39
CA THR A 183 9.62 -6.33 17.03
C THR A 183 10.77 -6.28 16.03
N ILE A 184 10.70 -7.09 14.97
CA ILE A 184 11.68 -7.07 13.88
C ILE A 184 11.73 -5.70 13.18
N PHE A 185 10.62 -4.96 13.20
CA PHE A 185 10.54 -3.61 12.65
C PHE A 185 11.42 -2.61 13.41
N LYS A 186 11.52 -2.72 14.74
CA LYS A 186 12.47 -1.91 15.51
C LYS A 186 13.90 -2.22 15.10
N LYS A 187 14.26 -3.51 14.96
CA LYS A 187 15.57 -3.91 14.45
C LYS A 187 15.82 -3.41 13.02
N TYR A 188 14.80 -3.43 12.18
CA TYR A 188 14.87 -2.93 10.80
C TYR A 188 15.17 -1.43 10.75
N LEU A 189 14.49 -0.63 11.57
CA LEU A 189 14.75 0.81 11.70
C LEU A 189 16.15 1.13 12.26
N GLU A 190 16.75 0.24 13.06
CA GLU A 190 18.13 0.41 13.55
C GLU A 190 19.20 0.25 12.45
N ILE A 191 18.91 -0.50 11.38
CA ILE A 191 19.90 -0.83 10.32
C ILE A 191 19.70 -0.05 9.02
N GLU A 192 18.53 0.54 8.83
CA GLU A 192 18.18 1.36 7.67
C GLU A 192 18.39 2.84 7.98
N ASP A 193 19.35 3.46 7.29
CA ASP A 193 19.77 4.85 7.52
C ASP A 193 19.30 5.81 6.41
N LEU A 194 18.68 5.30 5.35
CA LEU A 194 18.20 6.10 4.22
C LEU A 194 16.80 6.71 4.50
N VAL A 195 16.66 7.37 5.65
CA VAL A 195 15.43 8.02 6.10
C VAL A 195 15.19 9.31 5.32
N ILE A 196 13.99 9.45 4.73
CA ILE A 196 13.59 10.65 3.98
C ILE A 196 12.64 11.55 4.76
N PHE A 197 11.93 11.00 5.75
CA PHE A 197 11.03 11.76 6.62
C PHE A 197 10.85 11.03 7.95
N GLU A 198 10.78 11.78 9.04
CA GLU A 198 10.49 11.24 10.35
C GLU A 198 9.65 12.23 11.17
N ASN A 199 8.63 11.73 11.86
CA ASN A 199 7.94 12.44 12.93
C ASN A 199 7.88 11.54 14.18
N ASP A 200 7.12 11.95 15.21
CA ASP A 200 7.08 11.25 16.51
C ASP A 200 6.59 9.80 16.42
N GLU A 201 5.93 9.41 15.32
CA GLU A 201 5.28 8.10 15.19
C GLU A 201 5.75 7.30 13.99
N PHE A 202 6.05 7.97 12.88
CA PHE A 202 6.40 7.33 11.62
C PHE A 202 7.80 7.67 11.17
N THR A 203 8.47 6.66 10.60
CA THR A 203 9.69 6.82 9.82
C THR A 203 9.40 6.37 8.39
N ALA A 204 9.64 7.25 7.42
CA ALA A 204 9.62 6.92 6.00
C ALA A 204 11.06 6.87 5.48
N LEU A 205 11.42 5.77 4.84
CA LEU A 205 12.78 5.50 4.38
C LEU A 205 12.79 4.80 3.02
N LEU A 206 13.94 4.83 2.36
CA LEU A 206 14.24 4.10 1.14
C LEU A 206 14.95 2.79 1.52
N PRO A 207 14.29 1.61 1.46
CA PRO A 207 14.93 0.35 1.87
C PRO A 207 16.26 0.13 1.17
N LYS A 208 17.33 -0.22 1.90
CA LYS A 208 18.62 -0.59 1.28
C LYS A 208 18.45 -1.71 0.25
N ALA A 209 17.47 -2.58 0.43
CA ALA A 209 17.10 -3.65 -0.49
C ALA A 209 15.75 -3.39 -1.23
N SER A 210 15.47 -2.16 -1.66
CA SER A 210 14.25 -1.83 -2.43
C SER A 210 14.12 -2.67 -3.70
N LYS A 211 12.94 -3.29 -3.90
CA LYS A 211 12.57 -4.03 -5.12
C LYS A 211 12.30 -3.08 -6.28
N PHE A 212 11.76 -1.90 -5.99
CA PHE A 212 11.39 -0.91 -7.00
C PHE A 212 12.21 0.38 -6.86
N ALA A 213 12.42 1.06 -7.99
CA ALA A 213 13.06 2.37 -8.00
C ALA A 213 12.21 3.38 -7.20
N PHE A 214 12.84 4.12 -6.28
CA PHE A 214 12.15 5.05 -5.37
C PHE A 214 11.07 4.39 -4.49
N GLU A 215 11.14 3.07 -4.25
CA GLU A 215 10.30 2.41 -3.25
C GLU A 215 10.54 3.01 -1.88
N ILE A 216 9.45 3.34 -1.18
CA ILE A 216 9.46 3.89 0.17
C ILE A 216 8.73 2.94 1.09
N ARG A 217 9.32 2.71 2.26
CA ARG A 217 8.67 2.01 3.38
C ARG A 217 8.39 3.00 4.49
N ILE A 218 7.13 3.07 4.91
CA ILE A 218 6.67 3.91 6.03
C ILE A 218 6.34 2.97 7.18
N ILE A 219 6.97 3.14 8.34
CA ILE A 219 6.79 2.23 9.48
C ILE A 219 6.32 3.05 10.69
N ASN A 220 5.23 2.60 11.31
CA ASN A 220 4.82 3.10 12.62
C ASN A 220 5.75 2.54 13.70
N LYS A 221 6.41 3.40 14.47
CA LYS A 221 7.35 3.03 15.54
C LYS A 221 6.67 2.42 16.76
N LYS A 222 5.37 2.65 16.95
CA LYS A 222 4.62 2.35 18.18
C LYS A 222 3.78 1.06 18.12
N GLY A 223 3.71 0.37 16.99
CA GLY A 223 2.97 -0.88 16.83
C GLY A 223 1.91 -0.77 15.74
N ILE A 224 0.73 -1.35 15.97
CA ILE A 224 -0.35 -1.41 14.96
C ILE A 224 -1.30 -0.22 14.99
N ASP A 225 -1.46 0.42 16.14
CA ASP A 225 -2.32 1.59 16.29
C ASP A 225 -1.56 2.86 15.90
N PHE A 226 -2.20 3.72 15.13
CA PHE A 226 -1.59 4.94 14.62
C PHE A 226 -2.53 6.15 14.62
N SER A 227 -1.93 7.35 14.66
CA SER A 227 -2.55 8.65 14.42
C SER A 227 -2.64 8.94 12.92
N GLU A 228 -3.85 9.22 12.47
CA GLU A 228 -4.13 9.63 11.10
C GLU A 228 -3.46 10.96 10.75
N GLU A 229 -3.37 11.90 11.69
CA GLU A 229 -2.69 13.20 11.50
C GLU A 229 -1.20 13.02 11.27
N LYS A 230 -0.53 12.18 12.07
CA LYS A 230 0.90 11.91 11.93
C LYS A 230 1.19 11.13 10.65
N LEU A 231 0.30 10.23 10.23
CA LEU A 231 0.45 9.57 8.94
C LEU A 231 0.24 10.55 7.76
N ALA A 232 -0.75 11.44 7.87
CA ALA A 232 -0.99 12.46 6.85
C ALA A 232 0.19 13.41 6.63
N GLU A 233 0.97 13.72 7.68
CA GLU A 233 2.21 14.49 7.52
C GLU A 233 3.23 13.80 6.61
N VAL A 234 3.36 12.48 6.71
CA VAL A 234 4.23 11.70 5.82
C VAL A 234 3.77 11.85 4.37
N PHE A 235 2.46 11.72 4.11
CA PHE A 235 1.92 11.82 2.75
C PHE A 235 1.92 13.24 2.19
N GLU A 236 1.76 14.27 3.02
CA GLU A 236 2.01 15.66 2.63
C GLU A 236 3.45 15.85 2.17
N PHE A 237 4.43 15.30 2.90
CA PHE A 237 5.83 15.32 2.47
C PHE A 237 6.05 14.60 1.13
N LEU A 238 5.43 13.43 0.94
CA LEU A 238 5.56 12.64 -0.30
C LEU A 238 5.00 13.34 -1.55
N LYS A 239 4.23 14.43 -1.44
CA LYS A 239 3.85 15.27 -2.59
C LYS A 239 5.03 15.92 -3.29
N ILE A 240 6.22 15.88 -2.71
CA ILE A 240 7.45 16.32 -3.38
C ILE A 240 7.89 15.36 -4.49
N MET A 241 7.47 14.08 -4.45
CA MET A 241 7.95 13.05 -5.37
C MET A 241 7.73 13.39 -6.85
N PRO A 242 6.56 13.88 -7.30
CA PRO A 242 6.39 14.24 -8.71
C PRO A 242 7.36 15.31 -9.21
N LYS A 243 7.90 16.14 -8.30
CA LYS A 243 8.92 17.14 -8.64
C LYS A 243 10.32 16.53 -8.77
N ILE A 244 10.58 15.41 -8.10
CA ILE A 244 11.87 14.70 -8.12
C ILE A 244 11.95 13.76 -9.33
N ILE A 245 10.89 13.00 -9.60
CA ILE A 245 10.91 11.90 -10.58
C ILE A 245 9.89 12.06 -11.73
N GLY A 246 9.24 13.21 -11.85
CA GLY A 246 8.19 13.48 -12.84
C GLY A 246 6.84 12.86 -12.47
N GLU A 247 5.85 12.90 -13.36
CA GLU A 247 4.60 12.18 -13.12
C GLU A 247 4.80 10.66 -13.26
N PHE A 248 4.28 9.88 -12.31
CA PHE A 248 4.39 8.44 -12.29
C PHE A 248 3.14 7.77 -11.73
N ASP A 249 2.92 6.54 -12.17
CA ASP A 249 1.91 5.64 -11.62
C ASP A 249 2.51 4.91 -10.41
N PHE A 250 1.70 4.54 -9.43
CA PHE A 250 2.20 3.85 -8.23
C PHE A 250 1.14 2.97 -7.57
N ASN A 251 1.63 2.04 -6.76
CA ASN A 251 0.82 1.27 -5.84
C ASN A 251 1.15 1.68 -4.39
N ILE A 252 0.17 1.63 -3.50
CA ILE A 252 0.37 1.74 -2.06
C ILE A 252 -0.21 0.49 -1.41
N ILE A 253 0.54 -0.18 -0.57
CA ILE A 253 0.08 -1.35 0.20
C ILE A 253 0.12 -1.00 1.68
N PHE A 254 -1.01 -1.13 2.37
CA PHE A 254 -1.13 -0.93 3.81
C PHE A 254 -1.12 -2.29 4.50
N ASN A 255 -0.10 -2.55 5.31
CA ASN A 255 0.11 -3.84 5.96
C ASN A 255 -0.38 -3.82 7.41
N PHE A 256 -1.22 -4.81 7.73
CA PHE A 256 -1.76 -5.08 9.06
C PHE A 256 -1.39 -6.52 9.47
N PRO A 257 -1.39 -6.85 10.77
CA PRO A 257 -1.25 -8.24 11.21
C PRO A 257 -2.46 -9.07 10.75
N PRO A 258 -2.39 -10.41 10.85
CA PRO A 258 -3.54 -11.29 10.66
C PRO A 258 -4.77 -10.83 11.45
N LEU A 259 -5.95 -10.94 10.83
CA LEU A 259 -7.21 -10.68 11.51
C LEU A 259 -7.43 -11.73 12.61
N GLY A 260 -7.88 -11.28 13.77
CA GLY A 260 -8.06 -12.11 14.95
C GLY A 260 -6.84 -12.21 15.88
N GLU A 261 -5.69 -11.62 15.52
CA GLU A 261 -4.53 -11.52 16.42
C GLU A 261 -4.42 -10.13 17.08
N ASN A 262 -3.72 -10.06 18.23
CA ASN A 262 -3.46 -8.79 18.94
C ASN A 262 -2.39 -7.93 18.24
N GLY A 263 -1.46 -8.57 17.51
CA GLY A 263 -0.46 -7.88 16.70
C GLY A 263 0.68 -7.20 17.48
N GLU A 264 0.94 -7.60 18.73
CA GLU A 264 2.02 -7.01 19.57
C GLU A 264 3.42 -7.18 18.95
N TRP A 265 3.61 -8.25 18.17
CA TRP A 265 4.82 -8.57 17.43
C TRP A 265 4.93 -7.80 16.09
N PHE A 266 3.93 -6.97 15.75
CA PHE A 266 3.81 -6.30 14.46
C PHE A 266 3.83 -4.77 14.59
N ASN A 267 4.33 -4.10 13.56
CA ASN A 267 4.19 -2.67 13.38
C ASN A 267 3.44 -2.39 12.08
N PHE A 268 2.37 -1.60 12.17
CA PHE A 268 1.69 -1.10 10.97
C PHE A 268 2.71 -0.42 10.07
N ASN A 269 2.69 -0.78 8.79
CA ASN A 269 3.63 -0.27 7.82
C ASN A 269 2.99 -0.17 6.44
N ILE A 270 3.57 0.66 5.60
CA ILE A 270 3.09 0.93 4.25
C ILE A 270 4.26 0.76 3.29
N GLU A 271 3.98 0.13 2.15
CA GLU A 271 4.88 0.09 1.00
C GLU A 271 4.32 1.03 -0.07
N PHE A 272 5.07 2.08 -0.40
CA PHE A 272 4.77 2.98 -1.50
C PHE A 272 5.69 2.61 -2.68
N ILE A 273 5.08 2.22 -3.80
CA ILE A 273 5.77 1.53 -4.90
C ILE A 273 5.57 2.30 -6.21
N PRO A 274 6.52 3.18 -6.59
CA PRO A 274 6.52 3.82 -7.91
C PRO A 274 6.70 2.80 -9.04
N ARG A 275 5.90 2.93 -10.10
CA ARG A 275 5.92 2.07 -11.30
C ARG A 275 6.69 2.73 -12.43
N LEU A 276 7.96 3.05 -12.16
CA LEU A 276 8.85 3.71 -13.13
C LEU A 276 9.32 2.76 -14.23
N PHE A 277 9.61 1.51 -13.86
CA PHE A 277 10.11 0.48 -14.78
C PHE A 277 9.17 -0.72 -14.79
N GLY A 278 9.13 -1.42 -15.92
CA GLY A 278 8.37 -2.66 -16.08
C GLY A 278 8.98 -3.82 -15.30
N ILE A 279 8.13 -4.76 -14.89
CA ILE A 279 8.55 -6.06 -14.35
C ILE A 279 8.83 -7.00 -15.53
N ALA A 280 9.88 -7.81 -15.45
CA ALA A 280 10.24 -8.81 -16.47
C ALA A 280 10.06 -10.24 -15.93
N GLY A 281 10.40 -11.24 -16.75
CA GLY A 281 10.27 -12.66 -16.41
C GLY A 281 11.04 -13.08 -15.15
N GLY A 282 12.15 -12.43 -14.85
CA GLY A 282 13.01 -12.79 -13.71
C GLY A 282 12.33 -12.57 -12.35
N GLU A 283 11.56 -11.50 -12.23
CA GLU A 283 10.81 -11.16 -11.03
C GLU A 283 9.75 -12.21 -10.69
N PHE A 284 9.12 -12.84 -11.69
CA PHE A 284 8.18 -13.95 -11.46
C PHE A 284 8.87 -15.20 -10.87
N GLY A 285 10.19 -15.29 -10.99
CA GLY A 285 11.02 -16.30 -10.32
C GLY A 285 11.39 -15.95 -8.87
N GLY A 286 10.94 -14.80 -8.34
CA GLY A 286 11.16 -14.38 -6.96
C GLY A 286 12.38 -13.49 -6.72
N ILE A 287 13.14 -13.11 -7.76
CA ILE A 287 14.28 -12.21 -7.65
C ILE A 287 14.02 -10.92 -8.42
N TYR A 288 13.97 -9.80 -7.68
CA TYR A 288 13.77 -8.48 -8.26
C TYR A 288 15.09 -7.84 -8.65
N THR A 289 15.08 -7.12 -9.78
CA THR A 289 16.19 -6.23 -10.17
C THR A 289 15.77 -4.77 -10.11
N ASN A 290 16.36 -4.02 -9.18
CA ASN A 290 16.19 -2.58 -9.11
C ASN A 290 17.36 -1.86 -9.79
N VAL A 291 17.03 -1.01 -10.76
CA VAL A 291 18.01 -0.25 -11.56
C VAL A 291 18.34 1.12 -10.95
N VAL A 292 17.70 1.53 -9.86
CA VAL A 292 18.02 2.73 -9.10
C VAL A 292 18.47 2.32 -7.71
N ALA A 293 19.74 2.58 -7.39
CA ALA A 293 20.23 2.33 -6.04
C ALA A 293 19.49 3.23 -5.04
N PRO A 294 19.07 2.72 -3.86
CA PRO A 294 18.40 3.52 -2.84
C PRO A 294 19.18 4.78 -2.44
N GLU A 295 20.51 4.74 -2.46
CA GLU A 295 21.36 5.90 -2.16
C GLU A 295 21.25 7.00 -3.24
N MET A 296 21.03 6.62 -4.51
CA MET A 296 20.77 7.59 -5.59
C MET A 296 19.40 8.22 -5.42
N ALA A 297 18.39 7.44 -5.05
CA ALA A 297 17.07 7.97 -4.73
C ALA A 297 17.14 8.93 -3.53
N LYS A 298 17.89 8.57 -2.47
CA LYS A 298 18.10 9.41 -1.29
C LYS A 298 18.71 10.76 -1.66
N LYS A 299 19.77 10.74 -2.48
CA LYS A 299 20.39 11.96 -2.98
C LYS A 299 19.39 12.86 -3.72
N ALA A 300 18.50 12.28 -4.55
CA ALA A 300 17.50 13.05 -5.27
C ALA A 300 16.46 13.72 -4.34
N PHE A 301 16.12 13.10 -3.20
CA PHE A 301 15.33 13.76 -2.15
C PHE A 301 16.11 14.90 -1.48
N ASP A 302 17.38 14.68 -1.16
CA ASP A 302 18.22 15.67 -0.48
C ASP A 302 18.49 16.90 -1.36
N ASP A 303 18.74 16.70 -2.65
CA ASP A 303 18.99 17.77 -3.61
C ASP A 303 17.75 18.65 -3.84
N PHE A 304 16.54 18.14 -3.58
CA PHE A 304 15.27 18.90 -3.71
C PHE A 304 14.81 19.54 -2.39
N GLY A 305 15.24 18.98 -1.25
CA GLY A 305 14.93 19.50 0.08
C GLY A 305 15.81 20.69 0.51
N ASN A 306 16.94 20.90 -0.16
CA ASN A 306 17.83 22.07 -0.02
C ASN A 306 17.52 23.16 -1.05
#